data_AF-A0A1T4Q718-F1
#
_entry.id   AF-A0A1T4Q718-F1
#
_cell.length_a   1.000
_cell.length_b   1.000
_cell.length_c   1.000
_cell.angle_alpha   90.00
_cell.angle_beta   90.00
_cell.angle_gamma   90.00
#
_symmetry.space_group_name_H-M   'P 1'
#
loop_
_entity.id
_entity.type
_entity.pdbx_description
1 polymer ?
#
loop_
_entity_poly.entity_id
_entity_poly.type
_entity_poly.pdbx_seq_one_letter_code
_entity_poly.pdbx_strand_id
1 'polypeptide(L)'
;MMQTTVYDPLERYKNEYCDLFLKNAQEAFDELFKQAKIDKEKNQSLCLEIFNQSNERDSLATSRSHWGILRIICGIFAVGSALIWPITEQTTPGIIGLVAAGALLFYILAFLNKTIHQLDGKIQFLEADIQKKKEEALQIMQPLNDLFGWDIPAKLIQKTVPNLEFDPFFTQTRLAELENEFGYDGSLNENSSILFAQSGEINGNPFVVADSKTFKMGCKTYTGRRTISWYASSIGPNGKRQMVRRSQVLTASITKPYPEYSNVGFVLYGNDAAPHLEFTRNRSQLTDDGFLQNFRRKKKLKELKKFSQNLKDESQYTLMNNHEFETLFETKDRTDEVEYRLLFTALAQKQMLSLIKDKTLSYGDDFIFFKQKKINAIFPRHLTGSTLDTNPVQFADYDFNRCKKNFVRLNQEYFRSVYFAMAPLLAIPLYQQMRTRKNIYADSQKKSSSWEWESLANYLGEAQFQHAQCVTDNILKTTLKKEMPSGKSAIDVTAFGFRGEPRTERVQVFGGDGRYHSVPVQWIEYLPVSKTTTMIIEEKEEMNQGLVCKYLPESANTICRRGIFARI
;
A
#
# COMPACT_ATOMS: atom_id res chain seq x y z
N MET A 1 39.86 1.76 -12.29
CA MET A 1 39.15 2.36 -11.14
C MET A 1 38.72 1.22 -10.24
N MET A 2 39.13 1.18 -8.97
CA MET A 2 38.67 0.15 -8.04
C MET A 2 37.15 0.33 -7.85
N GLN A 3 36.35 -0.66 -8.25
CA GLN A 3 34.91 -0.67 -7.97
C GLN A 3 34.71 -0.64 -6.46
N THR A 4 34.06 0.40 -5.95
CA THR A 4 33.76 0.54 -4.52
C THR A 4 32.64 -0.45 -4.17
N THR A 5 32.99 -1.71 -3.89
CA THR A 5 32.05 -2.74 -3.43
C THR A 5 31.28 -2.22 -2.22
N VAL A 6 29.95 -2.39 -2.19
CA VAL A 6 29.09 -1.99 -1.08
C VAL A 6 29.23 -3.03 0.02
N TYR A 7 30.36 -3.00 0.73
CA TYR A 7 30.50 -3.76 1.96
C TYR A 7 29.67 -3.10 3.06
N ASP A 8 28.83 -3.89 3.73
CA ASP A 8 27.98 -3.51 4.85
C ASP A 8 26.85 -2.52 4.47
N PRO A 9 25.76 -3.01 3.86
CA PRO A 9 24.68 -2.14 3.37
C PRO A 9 24.03 -1.32 4.48
N LEU A 10 23.98 -1.82 5.73
CA LEU A 10 23.40 -1.10 6.86
C LEU A 10 24.27 0.06 7.30
N GLU A 11 25.57 -0.18 7.51
CA GLU A 11 26.51 0.87 7.95
C GLU A 11 26.69 1.95 6.87
N ARG A 12 26.76 1.57 5.58
CA ARG A 12 26.85 2.57 4.50
C ARG A 12 25.59 3.40 4.37
N TYR A 13 24.41 2.81 4.55
CA TYR A 13 23.17 3.58 4.58
C TYR A 13 23.19 4.63 5.70
N LYS A 14 23.58 4.21 6.90
CA LYS A 14 23.62 5.06 8.09
C LYS A 14 24.63 6.19 7.99
N ASN A 15 25.87 5.88 7.60
CA ASN A 15 27.00 6.80 7.72
C ASN A 15 27.31 7.59 6.44
N GLU A 16 26.80 7.15 5.29
CA GLU A 16 27.13 7.74 3.98
C GLU A 16 25.87 8.08 3.18
N TYR A 17 25.03 7.10 2.87
CA TYR A 17 23.97 7.30 1.88
C TYR A 17 22.79 8.14 2.38
N CYS A 18 22.45 8.10 3.67
CA CYS A 18 21.35 8.91 4.21
C CYS A 18 21.59 10.41 4.01
N ASP A 19 22.78 10.89 4.40
CA ASP A 19 23.17 12.30 4.30
C ASP A 19 23.42 12.71 2.84
N LEU A 20 24.08 11.83 2.07
CA LEU A 20 24.31 12.07 0.65
C LEU A 20 23.00 12.16 -0.14
N PHE A 21 22.04 11.28 0.14
CA PHE A 21 20.71 11.32 -0.49
C PHE A 21 19.97 12.60 -0.14
N LEU A 22 20.00 13.01 1.13
CA LEU A 22 19.36 14.26 1.56
C LEU A 22 19.92 15.46 0.80
N LYS A 23 21.24 15.55 0.68
CA LYS A 23 21.90 16.60 -0.10
C LYS A 23 21.50 16.55 -1.58
N ASN A 24 21.55 15.37 -2.19
CA ASN A 24 21.16 15.17 -3.59
C ASN A 24 19.69 15.56 -3.85
N ALA A 25 18.77 15.23 -2.94
CA ALA A 25 17.36 15.57 -3.05
C ALA A 25 17.13 17.08 -2.90
N GLN A 26 17.82 17.75 -1.99
CA GLN A 26 17.75 19.20 -1.84
C GLN A 26 18.28 19.93 -3.08
N GLU A 27 19.44 19.49 -3.60
CA GLU A 27 20.02 20.03 -4.84
C GLU A 27 19.08 19.84 -6.04
N ALA A 28 18.50 18.65 -6.20
CA ALA A 28 17.57 18.38 -7.29
C ALA A 28 16.31 19.26 -7.21
N PHE A 29 15.76 19.46 -6.00
CA PHE A 29 14.64 20.39 -5.82
C PHE A 29 15.04 21.83 -6.19
N ASP A 30 16.22 22.28 -5.76
CA ASP A 30 16.70 23.63 -6.04
C ASP A 30 16.99 23.84 -7.54
N GLU A 31 17.40 22.80 -8.28
CA GLU A 31 17.50 22.82 -9.74
C GLU A 31 16.13 22.95 -10.42
N LEU A 32 15.14 22.16 -10.00
CA LEU A 32 13.77 22.25 -10.50
C LEU A 32 13.17 23.64 -10.21
N PHE A 33 13.41 24.18 -9.02
CA PHE A 33 12.99 25.53 -8.64
C PHE A 33 13.61 26.61 -9.56
N LYS A 34 14.92 26.51 -9.85
CA LYS A 34 15.59 27.42 -10.79
C LYS A 34 15.00 27.34 -12.21
N GLN A 35 14.60 26.14 -12.64
CA GLN A 35 13.97 25.94 -13.95
C GLN A 35 12.55 26.52 -14.00
N ALA A 36 11.78 26.36 -12.93
CA ALA A 36 10.39 26.82 -12.84
C ALA A 36 10.23 28.35 -12.87
N LYS A 37 11.25 29.09 -12.41
CA LYS A 37 11.27 30.57 -12.37
C LYS A 37 10.05 31.18 -11.66
N ILE A 38 9.57 30.53 -10.60
CA ILE A 38 8.41 30.98 -9.82
C ILE A 38 8.80 32.10 -8.84
N ASP A 39 7.84 32.98 -8.52
CA ASP A 39 8.00 34.00 -7.48
C ASP A 39 7.74 33.39 -6.09
N LYS A 40 8.84 32.99 -5.44
CA LYS A 40 8.81 32.39 -4.11
C LYS A 40 8.26 33.35 -3.05
N GLU A 41 8.64 34.63 -3.10
CA GLU A 41 8.24 35.61 -2.08
C GLU A 41 6.74 35.88 -2.16
N LYS A 42 6.21 36.02 -3.38
CA LYS A 42 4.77 36.14 -3.62
C LYS A 42 3.99 34.90 -3.16
N ASN A 43 4.50 33.70 -3.41
CA ASN A 43 3.85 32.48 -2.91
C ASN A 43 3.83 32.45 -1.37
N GLN A 44 4.95 32.79 -0.73
CA GLN A 44 5.06 32.77 0.73
C GLN A 44 4.16 33.82 1.40
N SER A 45 4.07 35.03 0.85
CA SER A 45 3.17 36.06 1.39
C SER A 45 1.71 35.65 1.26
N LEU A 46 1.31 35.12 0.10
CA LEU A 46 -0.05 34.63 -0.14
C LEU A 46 -0.40 33.45 0.78
N CYS A 47 0.52 32.51 1.02
CA CYS A 47 0.33 31.41 1.96
C CYS A 47 0.18 31.92 3.41
N LEU A 48 0.89 32.99 3.78
CA LEU A 48 0.76 33.63 5.09
C LEU A 48 -0.62 34.27 5.27
N GLU A 49 -1.15 34.91 4.23
CA GLU A 49 -2.52 35.43 4.24
C GLU A 49 -3.56 34.31 4.38
N ILE A 50 -3.40 33.23 3.60
CA ILE A 50 -4.27 32.04 3.69
C ILE A 50 -4.27 31.48 5.11
N PHE A 51 -3.09 31.39 5.74
CA PHE A 51 -2.96 30.92 7.12
C PHE A 51 -3.70 31.83 8.11
N ASN A 52 -3.51 33.15 8.01
CA ASN A 52 -4.17 34.11 8.88
C ASN A 52 -5.70 34.08 8.73
N GLN A 53 -6.21 34.02 7.50
CA GLN A 53 -7.64 33.91 7.23
C GLN A 53 -8.23 32.57 7.68
N SER A 54 -7.46 31.49 7.57
CA SER A 54 -7.87 30.17 8.09
C SER A 54 -8.01 30.20 9.61
N ASN A 55 -7.07 30.83 10.33
CA ASN A 55 -7.16 31.02 11.77
C ASN A 55 -8.34 31.91 12.17
N GLU A 56 -8.60 33.00 11.42
CA GLU A 56 -9.76 33.85 11.64
C GLU A 56 -11.06 33.05 11.46
N ARG A 57 -11.19 32.30 10.37
CA ARG A 57 -12.33 31.40 10.11
C ARG A 57 -12.52 30.42 11.28
N ASP A 58 -11.46 29.78 11.77
CA ASP A 58 -11.55 28.80 12.86
C ASP A 58 -11.99 29.44 14.18
N SER A 59 -11.51 30.65 14.46
CA SER A 59 -11.97 31.43 15.62
C SER A 59 -13.46 31.78 15.51
N LEU A 60 -13.94 32.15 14.31
CA LEU A 60 -15.35 32.46 14.05
C LEU A 60 -16.22 31.20 14.10
N ALA A 61 -15.75 30.07 13.58
CA ALA A 61 -16.44 28.78 13.66
C ALA A 61 -16.58 28.31 15.11
N THR A 62 -15.55 28.52 15.92
CA THR A 62 -15.58 28.25 17.36
C THR A 62 -16.60 29.16 18.07
N SER A 63 -16.58 30.46 17.79
CA SER A 63 -17.57 31.42 18.31
C SER A 63 -19.01 31.01 17.92
N ARG A 64 -19.22 30.66 16.65
CA ARG A 64 -20.50 30.17 16.11
C ARG A 64 -20.98 28.92 16.84
N SER A 65 -20.08 27.98 17.11
CA SER A 65 -20.38 26.78 17.90
C SER A 65 -20.90 27.13 19.30
N HIS A 66 -20.23 28.06 20.01
CA HIS A 66 -20.68 28.54 21.32
C HIS A 66 -22.07 29.18 21.28
N TRP A 67 -22.35 30.03 20.28
CA TRP A 67 -23.68 30.61 20.08
C TRP A 67 -24.74 29.55 19.73
N GLY A 68 -24.36 28.52 18.99
CA GLY A 68 -25.21 27.35 18.70
C GLY A 68 -25.56 26.55 19.95
N ILE A 69 -24.59 26.29 20.82
CA ILE A 69 -24.80 25.63 22.12
C ILE A 69 -25.72 26.47 23.00
N LEU A 70 -25.51 27.79 23.07
CA LEU A 70 -26.37 28.70 23.84
C LEU A 70 -27.82 28.67 23.33
N ARG A 71 -28.03 28.61 22.00
CA ARG A 71 -29.35 28.43 21.40
C ARG A 71 -30.01 27.12 21.81
N ILE A 72 -29.26 26.01 21.85
CA ILE A 72 -29.78 24.70 22.29
C ILE A 72 -30.18 24.76 23.77
N ILE A 73 -29.33 25.35 24.62
CA ILE A 73 -29.62 25.51 26.06
C ILE A 73 -30.89 26.35 26.25
N CYS A 74 -31.02 27.50 25.58
CA CYS A 74 -32.24 28.31 25.61
C CYS A 74 -33.47 27.53 25.12
N GLY A 75 -33.32 26.68 24.11
CA GLY A 75 -34.38 25.79 23.63
C GLY A 75 -34.79 24.72 24.65
N ILE A 76 -33.84 24.12 25.37
CA ILE A 76 -34.14 23.15 26.44
C ILE A 76 -34.87 23.84 27.59
N PHE A 77 -34.44 25.03 28.00
CA PHE A 77 -35.16 25.83 29.00
C PHE A 77 -36.59 26.19 28.54
N ALA A 78 -36.78 26.48 27.26
CA ALA A 78 -38.10 26.72 26.66
C ALA A 78 -39.03 25.51 26.82
N VAL A 79 -38.53 24.33 26.47
CA VAL A 79 -39.32 23.08 26.53
C VAL A 79 -39.56 22.67 27.98
N GLY A 80 -38.54 22.77 28.84
CA GLY A 80 -38.66 22.45 30.27
C GLY A 80 -39.67 23.34 30.99
N SER A 81 -39.67 24.65 30.72
CA SER A 81 -40.66 25.58 31.29
C SER A 81 -42.08 25.30 30.79
N ALA A 82 -42.25 24.94 29.51
CA ALA A 82 -43.56 24.55 28.96
C ALA A 82 -44.12 23.23 29.56
N LEU A 83 -43.25 22.30 29.95
CA LEU A 83 -43.64 21.01 30.57
C LEU A 83 -44.01 21.14 32.06
N ILE A 84 -43.43 22.09 32.78
CA ILE A 84 -43.72 22.34 34.21
C ILE A 84 -45.02 23.14 34.41
N TRP A 85 -45.43 23.90 33.39
CA TRP A 85 -46.62 24.76 33.39
C TRP A 85 -47.95 24.14 33.86
N PRO A 86 -48.37 22.94 33.42
CA PRO A 86 -49.64 22.35 33.85
C PRO A 86 -49.69 21.93 35.33
N ILE A 87 -48.58 22.01 36.08
CA ILE A 87 -48.47 21.58 37.48
C ILE A 87 -48.66 22.75 38.46
N THR A 88 -48.65 24.01 37.99
CA THR A 88 -48.75 25.22 38.84
C THR A 88 -50.14 25.86 38.82
N GLU A 89 -50.60 26.39 39.96
CA GLU A 89 -51.93 27.04 40.10
C GLU A 89 -52.12 28.22 39.13
N GLN A 90 -53.15 28.15 38.28
CA GLN A 90 -53.45 29.15 37.26
C GLN A 90 -54.10 30.40 37.86
N THR A 91 -53.29 31.39 38.21
CA THR A 91 -53.74 32.74 38.59
C THR A 91 -53.59 33.71 37.41
N THR A 92 -54.48 34.72 37.30
CA THR A 92 -54.45 35.73 36.23
C THR A 92 -53.12 36.51 36.11
N PRO A 93 -52.38 36.85 37.20
CA PRO A 93 -51.04 37.42 37.10
C PRO A 93 -50.01 36.45 36.49
N GLY A 94 -50.17 35.14 36.72
CA GLY A 94 -49.27 34.10 36.20
C GLY A 94 -49.32 33.97 34.68
N ILE A 95 -50.49 34.18 34.07
CA ILE A 95 -50.68 34.13 32.61
C ILE A 95 -49.94 35.30 31.93
N ILE A 96 -50.03 36.52 32.50
CA ILE A 96 -49.36 37.71 31.98
C ILE A 96 -47.84 37.56 32.07
N GLY A 97 -47.34 37.04 33.20
CA GLY A 97 -45.91 36.76 33.39
C GLY A 97 -45.37 35.76 32.37
N LEU A 98 -46.16 34.76 31.97
CA LEU A 98 -45.72 33.76 31.00
C LEU A 98 -45.70 34.26 29.56
N VAL A 99 -46.69 35.07 29.16
CA VAL A 99 -46.67 35.74 27.85
C VAL A 99 -45.45 36.66 27.73
N ALA A 100 -45.13 37.40 28.79
CA ALA A 100 -43.93 38.25 28.84
C ALA A 100 -42.62 37.43 28.77
N ALA A 101 -42.53 36.33 29.51
CA ALA A 101 -41.37 35.44 29.48
C ALA A 101 -41.20 34.75 28.13
N GLY A 102 -42.29 34.32 27.49
CA GLY A 102 -42.29 33.72 26.16
C GLY A 102 -41.86 34.72 25.08
N ALA A 103 -42.33 35.97 25.15
CA ALA A 103 -41.90 37.03 24.24
C ALA A 103 -40.41 37.37 24.40
N LEU A 104 -39.91 37.43 25.64
CA LEU A 104 -38.48 37.64 25.93
C LEU A 104 -37.62 36.50 25.37
N LEU A 105 -38.04 35.25 25.57
CA LEU A 105 -37.35 34.09 25.06
C LEU A 105 -37.34 34.05 23.52
N PHE A 106 -38.46 34.39 22.88
CA PHE A 106 -38.55 34.51 21.43
C PHE A 106 -37.57 35.57 20.90
N TYR A 107 -37.49 36.73 21.58
CA TYR A 107 -36.52 37.77 21.24
C TYR A 107 -35.07 37.29 21.37
N ILE A 108 -34.74 36.57 22.45
CA ILE A 108 -33.40 35.97 22.66
C ILE A 108 -33.10 34.96 21.55
N LEU A 109 -34.02 34.05 21.21
CA LEU A 109 -33.83 33.07 20.13
C LEU A 109 -33.67 33.74 18.76
N ALA A 110 -34.44 34.79 18.47
CA ALA A 110 -34.32 35.57 17.24
C ALA A 110 -32.97 36.28 17.15
N PHE A 111 -32.48 36.87 18.26
CA PHE A 111 -31.16 37.48 18.35
C PHE A 111 -30.05 36.45 18.13
N LEU A 112 -30.10 35.30 18.81
CA LEU A 112 -29.15 34.20 18.64
C LEU A 112 -29.11 33.70 17.20
N ASN A 113 -30.29 33.51 16.58
CA ASN A 113 -30.37 33.07 15.19
C ASN A 113 -29.77 34.10 14.22
N LYS A 114 -30.00 35.40 14.47
CA LYS A 114 -29.39 36.49 13.68
C LYS A 114 -27.87 36.49 13.81
N THR A 115 -27.33 36.34 15.02
CA THR A 115 -25.88 36.29 15.27
C THR A 115 -25.24 35.06 14.61
N ILE A 116 -25.86 33.88 14.74
CA ILE A 116 -25.40 32.66 14.07
C ILE A 116 -25.39 32.85 12.55
N HIS A 117 -26.45 33.41 11.97
CA HIS A 117 -26.53 33.67 10.54
C HIS A 117 -25.47 34.68 10.06
N GLN A 118 -25.16 35.70 10.85
CA GLN A 118 -24.07 36.64 10.53
C GLN A 118 -22.70 35.96 10.56
N LEU A 119 -22.47 35.06 11.53
CA LEU A 119 -21.23 34.28 11.62
C LEU A 119 -21.11 33.28 10.46
N ASP A 120 -22.19 32.57 10.13
CA ASP A 120 -22.22 31.63 9.00
C ASP A 120 -21.90 32.37 7.68
N GLY A 121 -22.46 33.57 7.46
CA GLY A 121 -22.14 34.39 6.29
C GLY A 121 -20.67 34.83 6.23
N LYS A 122 -20.06 35.20 7.37
CA LYS A 122 -18.62 35.53 7.43
C LYS A 122 -17.73 34.32 7.19
N ILE A 123 -18.09 33.16 7.75
CA ILE A 123 -17.35 31.90 7.56
C ILE A 123 -17.39 31.50 6.08
N GLN A 124 -18.56 31.50 5.45
CA GLN A 124 -18.70 31.19 4.03
C GLN A 124 -17.91 32.14 3.14
N PHE A 125 -17.91 33.44 3.45
CA PHE A 125 -17.11 34.43 2.73
C PHE A 125 -15.61 34.14 2.87
N LEU A 126 -15.12 33.89 4.08
CA LEU A 126 -13.71 33.54 4.31
C LEU A 126 -13.34 32.22 3.64
N GLU A 127 -14.21 31.21 3.66
CA GLU A 127 -13.97 29.94 2.98
C GLU A 127 -13.84 30.12 1.47
N ALA A 128 -14.72 30.92 0.85
CA ALA A 128 -14.63 31.24 -0.57
C ALA A 128 -13.36 32.01 -0.92
N ASP A 129 -12.97 33.00 -0.09
CA ASP A 129 -11.75 33.78 -0.32
C ASP A 129 -10.48 32.94 -0.13
N ILE A 130 -10.43 32.10 0.91
CA ILE A 130 -9.35 31.14 1.13
C ILE A 130 -9.21 30.20 -0.07
N GLN A 131 -10.33 29.67 -0.59
CA GLN A 131 -10.31 28.78 -1.74
C GLN A 131 -9.76 29.49 -2.99
N LYS A 132 -10.22 30.71 -3.26
CA LYS A 132 -9.71 31.54 -4.36
C LYS A 132 -8.20 31.81 -4.23
N LYS A 133 -7.73 32.14 -3.04
CA LYS A 133 -6.29 32.37 -2.80
C LYS A 133 -5.46 31.09 -2.92
N LYS A 134 -6.01 29.92 -2.53
CA LYS A 134 -5.36 28.63 -2.77
C LYS A 134 -5.22 28.34 -4.25
N GLU A 135 -6.24 28.64 -5.05
CA GLU A 135 -6.18 28.52 -6.51
C GLU A 135 -5.12 29.45 -7.12
N GLU A 136 -5.03 30.70 -6.66
CA GLU A 136 -3.95 31.62 -7.07
C GLU A 136 -2.56 31.10 -6.65
N ALA A 137 -2.42 30.60 -5.43
CA ALA A 137 -1.17 30.01 -4.95
C ALA A 137 -0.78 28.77 -5.78
N LEU A 138 -1.75 27.95 -6.15
CA LEU A 138 -1.55 26.79 -7.03
C LEU A 138 -1.10 27.23 -8.43
N GLN A 139 -1.70 28.28 -9.01
CA GLN A 139 -1.28 28.82 -10.30
C GLN A 139 0.17 29.33 -10.28
N ILE A 140 0.59 29.98 -9.18
CA ILE A 140 1.99 30.41 -9.00
C ILE A 140 2.93 29.20 -8.95
N MET A 141 2.51 28.11 -8.29
CA MET A 141 3.31 26.88 -8.15
C MET A 141 3.24 25.95 -9.37
N GLN A 142 2.27 26.13 -10.27
CA GLN A 142 2.02 25.24 -11.41
C GLN A 142 3.28 24.98 -12.27
N PRO A 143 4.10 26.00 -12.63
CA PRO A 143 5.31 25.76 -13.40
C PRO A 143 6.31 24.84 -12.70
N LEU A 144 6.36 24.82 -11.37
CA LEU A 144 7.21 23.90 -10.60
C LEU A 144 6.56 22.52 -10.51
N ASN A 145 5.26 22.46 -10.23
CA ASN A 145 4.51 21.21 -10.14
C ASN A 145 4.55 20.42 -11.46
N ASP A 146 4.53 21.12 -12.59
CA ASP A 146 4.64 20.53 -13.93
C ASP A 146 6.04 19.99 -14.26
N LEU A 147 7.07 20.32 -13.46
CA LEU A 147 8.43 19.82 -13.66
C LEU A 147 8.73 18.51 -12.93
N PHE A 148 7.86 18.08 -12.03
CA PHE A 148 8.05 16.82 -11.33
C PHE A 148 7.84 15.61 -12.28
N GLY A 149 8.81 14.70 -12.27
CA GLY A 149 8.83 13.50 -13.11
C GLY A 149 8.81 12.20 -12.31
N TRP A 150 8.28 11.15 -12.94
CA TRP A 150 8.16 9.79 -12.38
C TRP A 150 9.49 9.11 -12.08
N ASP A 151 10.56 9.57 -12.73
CA ASP A 151 11.91 9.03 -12.71
C ASP A 151 12.83 9.72 -11.67
N ILE A 152 12.37 10.80 -11.03
CA ILE A 152 13.13 11.54 -10.01
C ILE A 152 13.63 10.62 -8.89
N PRO A 153 12.79 9.76 -8.26
CA PRO A 153 13.26 8.91 -7.17
C PRO A 153 14.38 7.96 -7.61
N ALA A 154 14.23 7.31 -8.77
CA ALA A 154 15.24 6.40 -9.31
C ALA A 154 16.57 7.11 -9.61
N LYS A 155 16.51 8.31 -10.24
CA LYS A 155 17.69 9.14 -10.53
C LYS A 155 18.43 9.57 -9.26
N LEU A 156 17.69 9.94 -8.21
CA LEU A 156 18.28 10.31 -6.93
C LEU A 156 18.99 9.14 -6.25
N ILE A 157 18.40 7.93 -6.30
CA ILE A 157 19.04 6.73 -5.77
C ILE A 157 20.31 6.41 -6.57
N GLN A 158 20.25 6.41 -7.91
CA GLN A 158 21.41 6.14 -8.77
C GLN A 158 22.56 7.15 -8.53
N LYS A 159 22.24 8.44 -8.34
CA LYS A 159 23.23 9.48 -7.97
C LYS A 159 23.86 9.21 -6.59
N THR A 160 23.17 8.51 -5.70
CA THR A 160 23.59 8.28 -4.32
C THR A 160 24.34 6.96 -4.14
N VAL A 161 23.96 5.90 -4.86
CA VAL A 161 24.49 4.54 -4.69
C VAL A 161 25.23 4.10 -5.96
N PRO A 162 26.58 4.19 -6.00
CA PRO A 162 27.37 4.12 -7.24
C PRO A 162 27.44 2.77 -7.98
N ASN A 163 26.66 1.75 -7.59
CA ASN A 163 26.59 0.44 -8.27
C ASN A 163 25.14 0.00 -8.59
N LEU A 164 24.18 0.89 -8.38
CA LEU A 164 22.76 0.62 -8.56
C LEU A 164 22.25 1.50 -9.70
N GLU A 165 21.97 0.88 -10.84
CA GLU A 165 21.48 1.55 -12.03
C GLU A 165 20.00 1.23 -12.20
N PHE A 166 19.20 2.20 -12.66
CA PHE A 166 17.79 2.02 -12.94
C PHE A 166 17.51 2.19 -14.43
N ASP A 167 16.76 1.26 -14.99
CA ASP A 167 16.25 1.39 -16.34
C ASP A 167 15.13 2.46 -16.37
N PRO A 168 14.91 3.17 -17.49
CA PRO A 168 13.78 4.09 -17.60
C PRO A 168 12.43 3.43 -17.32
N PHE A 169 12.23 2.21 -17.80
CA PHE A 169 11.07 1.37 -17.54
C PHE A 169 11.46 -0.10 -17.73
N PHE A 170 10.59 -1.02 -17.30
CA PHE A 170 10.90 -2.44 -17.41
C PHE A 170 10.71 -2.94 -18.85
N THR A 171 11.82 -3.23 -19.52
CA THR A 171 11.84 -3.59 -20.94
C THR A 171 11.53 -5.07 -21.19
N GLN A 172 11.00 -5.38 -22.36
CA GLN A 172 10.78 -6.77 -22.80
C GLN A 172 12.10 -7.55 -22.86
N THR A 173 13.19 -6.90 -23.30
CA THR A 173 14.52 -7.51 -23.35
C THR A 173 15.00 -7.95 -21.97
N ARG A 174 14.79 -7.10 -20.94
CA ARG A 174 15.16 -7.42 -19.55
C ARG A 174 14.33 -8.57 -18.99
N LEU A 175 13.04 -8.61 -19.29
CA LEU A 175 12.18 -9.74 -18.90
C LEU A 175 12.65 -11.04 -19.58
N ALA A 176 12.94 -10.99 -20.88
CA ALA A 176 13.45 -12.13 -21.63
C ALA A 176 14.83 -12.59 -21.13
N GLU A 177 15.69 -11.68 -20.66
CA GLU A 177 16.96 -12.01 -20.02
C GLU A 177 16.73 -12.83 -18.73
N LEU A 178 15.83 -12.37 -17.86
CA LEU A 178 15.47 -13.09 -16.62
C LEU A 178 14.90 -14.49 -16.92
N GLU A 179 14.03 -14.60 -17.91
CA GLU A 179 13.40 -15.88 -18.29
C GLU A 179 14.39 -16.84 -18.94
N ASN A 180 15.09 -16.40 -19.99
CA ASN A 180 15.90 -17.30 -20.83
C ASN A 180 17.30 -17.56 -20.27
N GLU A 181 17.93 -16.58 -19.61
CA GLU A 181 19.33 -16.70 -19.16
C GLU A 181 19.44 -17.10 -17.68
N PHE A 182 18.56 -16.55 -16.85
CA PHE A 182 18.52 -16.82 -15.42
C PHE A 182 17.49 -17.88 -15.02
N GLY A 183 16.55 -18.23 -15.91
CA GLY A 183 15.59 -19.32 -15.70
C GLY A 183 14.38 -18.93 -14.87
N TYR A 184 13.95 -17.67 -14.92
CA TYR A 184 12.68 -17.23 -14.34
C TYR A 184 11.50 -17.89 -15.08
N ASP A 185 10.58 -18.50 -14.33
CA ASP A 185 9.49 -19.32 -14.88
C ASP A 185 8.14 -18.59 -15.01
N GLY A 186 8.08 -17.30 -14.66
CA GLY A 186 6.84 -16.52 -14.70
C GLY A 186 5.93 -16.69 -13.48
N SER A 187 6.28 -17.54 -12.50
CA SER A 187 5.42 -17.92 -11.36
C SER A 187 4.92 -16.73 -10.53
N LEU A 188 5.71 -15.66 -10.40
CA LEU A 188 5.32 -14.47 -9.62
C LEU A 188 4.23 -13.63 -10.31
N ASN A 189 4.00 -13.85 -11.61
CA ASN A 189 3.00 -13.13 -12.39
C ASN A 189 1.88 -14.03 -12.94
N GLU A 190 1.68 -15.26 -12.44
CA GLU A 190 0.65 -16.14 -13.02
C GLU A 190 -0.78 -15.75 -12.57
N ASN A 191 -1.01 -15.69 -11.26
CA ASN A 191 -2.31 -15.37 -10.64
C ASN A 191 -2.34 -13.97 -10.03
N SER A 192 -1.52 -13.06 -10.53
CA SER A 192 -1.37 -11.71 -10.03
C SER A 192 -1.45 -10.70 -11.17
N SER A 193 -1.59 -9.42 -10.84
CA SER A 193 -1.53 -8.32 -11.80
C SER A 193 -0.52 -7.31 -11.29
N ILE A 194 0.44 -6.92 -12.12
CA ILE A 194 1.48 -5.98 -11.73
C ILE A 194 0.88 -4.58 -11.59
N LEU A 195 1.02 -3.99 -10.40
CA LEU A 195 0.61 -2.61 -10.08
C LEU A 195 1.77 -1.64 -10.35
N PHE A 196 2.99 -2.06 -10.07
CA PHE A 196 4.21 -1.27 -10.24
C PHE A 196 5.36 -2.20 -10.66
N ALA A 197 6.20 -1.75 -11.60
CA ALA A 197 7.44 -2.42 -11.94
C ALA A 197 8.55 -1.37 -12.20
N GLN A 198 9.74 -1.64 -11.68
CA GLN A 198 10.95 -0.84 -11.94
C GLN A 198 12.14 -1.80 -12.02
N SER A 199 12.78 -1.85 -13.18
CA SER A 199 13.98 -2.66 -13.38
C SER A 199 15.25 -1.82 -13.28
N GLY A 200 16.37 -2.53 -13.21
CA GLY A 200 17.70 -1.94 -13.19
C GLY A 200 18.77 -3.01 -13.10
N GLU A 201 19.98 -2.58 -12.77
CA GLU A 201 21.13 -3.46 -12.63
C GLU A 201 21.88 -3.22 -11.30
N ILE A 202 22.30 -4.32 -10.66
CA ILE A 202 23.27 -4.32 -9.55
C ILE A 202 24.57 -4.90 -10.10
N ASN A 203 25.58 -4.03 -10.29
CA ASN A 203 26.86 -4.39 -10.90
C ASN A 203 26.73 -5.20 -12.22
N GLY A 204 25.80 -4.78 -13.09
CA GLY A 204 25.56 -5.44 -14.39
C GLY A 204 24.68 -6.69 -14.35
N ASN A 205 24.04 -7.00 -13.22
CA ASN A 205 23.09 -8.10 -13.11
C ASN A 205 21.66 -7.57 -12.92
N PRO A 206 20.66 -8.13 -13.60
CA PRO A 206 19.32 -7.56 -13.66
C PRO A 206 18.55 -7.73 -12.35
N PHE A 207 17.85 -6.67 -11.93
CA PHE A 207 16.83 -6.74 -10.88
C PHE A 207 15.51 -6.10 -11.32
N VAL A 208 14.43 -6.47 -10.66
CA VAL A 208 13.10 -5.86 -10.80
C VAL A 208 12.50 -5.68 -9.42
N VAL A 209 12.15 -4.45 -9.05
CA VAL A 209 11.29 -4.14 -7.91
C VAL A 209 9.86 -4.03 -8.41
N ALA A 210 8.95 -4.81 -7.85
CA ALA A 210 7.56 -4.83 -8.29
C ALA A 210 6.58 -4.86 -7.12
N ASP A 211 5.39 -4.33 -7.37
CA ASP A 211 4.20 -4.56 -6.55
C ASP A 211 3.14 -5.22 -7.41
N SER A 212 2.47 -6.22 -6.86
CA SER A 212 1.50 -7.04 -7.57
C SER A 212 0.26 -7.28 -6.73
N LYS A 213 -0.91 -7.18 -7.35
CA LYS A 213 -2.18 -7.61 -6.76
C LYS A 213 -2.37 -9.09 -7.05
N THR A 214 -2.24 -9.93 -6.04
CA THR A 214 -2.34 -11.39 -6.16
C THR A 214 -3.72 -11.88 -5.78
N PHE A 215 -4.26 -12.81 -6.56
CA PHE A 215 -5.51 -13.52 -6.29
C PHE A 215 -5.22 -14.93 -5.75
N LYS A 216 -6.02 -15.34 -4.76
CA LYS A 216 -6.14 -16.75 -4.35
C LYS A 216 -7.58 -17.09 -4.00
N MET A 217 -7.98 -18.34 -4.24
CA MET A 217 -9.28 -18.83 -3.80
C MET A 217 -9.20 -19.22 -2.31
N GLY A 218 -9.69 -18.32 -1.45
CA GLY A 218 -9.81 -18.53 -0.01
C GLY A 218 -11.15 -19.17 0.37
N CYS A 219 -11.49 -19.05 1.65
CA CYS A 219 -12.72 -19.60 2.21
C CYS A 219 -13.38 -18.60 3.16
N LYS A 220 -14.70 -18.41 3.01
CA LYS A 220 -15.49 -17.54 3.87
C LYS A 220 -16.58 -18.33 4.59
N THR A 221 -16.71 -18.11 5.89
CA THR A 221 -17.77 -18.71 6.71
C THR A 221 -18.99 -17.81 6.74
N TYR A 222 -20.12 -18.31 6.25
CA TYR A 222 -21.41 -17.65 6.27
C TYR A 222 -22.24 -18.18 7.44
N THR A 223 -23.00 -17.31 8.09
CA THR A 223 -23.84 -17.70 9.23
C THR A 223 -25.30 -17.37 8.97
N GLY A 224 -26.18 -18.32 9.26
CA GLY A 224 -27.62 -18.19 9.18
C GLY A 224 -28.24 -18.31 10.56
N ARG A 225 -29.38 -17.65 10.76
CA ARG A 225 -30.12 -17.69 12.03
C ARG A 225 -31.59 -18.01 11.79
N ARG A 226 -32.19 -18.79 12.67
CA ARG A 226 -33.62 -19.07 12.69
C ARG A 226 -34.14 -19.02 14.12
N THR A 227 -35.11 -18.17 14.37
CA THR A 227 -35.81 -18.13 15.66
C THR A 227 -36.91 -19.18 15.69
N ILE A 228 -36.89 -20.03 16.71
CA ILE A 228 -37.93 -21.00 17.01
C ILE A 228 -38.63 -20.61 18.30
N SER A 229 -39.92 -20.89 18.42
CA SER A 229 -40.66 -20.70 19.67
C SER A 229 -41.55 -21.90 19.96
N TRP A 230 -41.52 -22.39 21.20
CA TRP A 230 -42.31 -23.53 21.65
C TRP A 230 -42.82 -23.29 23.06
N TYR A 231 -43.79 -24.09 23.49
CA TYR A 231 -44.28 -24.06 24.86
C TYR A 231 -43.59 -25.16 25.67
N ALA A 232 -43.04 -24.80 26.83
CA ALA A 232 -42.42 -25.73 27.76
C ALA A 232 -43.14 -25.68 29.11
N SER A 233 -43.35 -26.85 29.71
CA SER A 233 -43.87 -26.95 31.05
C SER A 233 -42.80 -26.55 32.07
N SER A 234 -43.10 -25.59 32.93
CA SER A 234 -42.24 -25.20 34.05
C SER A 234 -43.04 -25.23 35.37
N ILE A 235 -42.38 -25.53 36.48
CA ILE A 235 -43.02 -25.49 37.81
C ILE A 235 -42.87 -24.05 38.33
N GLY A 236 -44.00 -23.39 38.58
CA GLY A 236 -44.01 -22.03 39.12
C GLY A 236 -43.61 -22.01 40.61
N PRO A 237 -43.36 -20.83 41.19
CA PRO A 237 -43.02 -20.68 42.62
C PRO A 237 -44.07 -21.25 43.59
N ASN A 238 -45.30 -21.45 43.10
CA ASN A 238 -46.44 -22.01 43.81
C ASN A 238 -46.58 -23.54 43.65
N GLY A 239 -45.58 -24.23 43.09
CA GLY A 239 -45.58 -25.69 42.90
C GLY A 239 -46.52 -26.21 41.81
N LYS A 240 -47.24 -25.33 41.09
CA LYS A 240 -48.16 -25.70 40.01
C LYS A 240 -47.46 -25.69 38.65
N ARG A 241 -47.85 -26.63 37.78
CA ARG A 241 -47.38 -26.72 36.39
C ARG A 241 -47.93 -25.55 35.57
N GLN A 242 -47.05 -24.77 34.97
CA GLN A 242 -47.39 -23.64 34.10
C GLN A 242 -46.81 -23.84 32.71
N MET A 243 -47.57 -23.48 31.68
CA MET A 243 -47.09 -23.47 30.30
C MET A 243 -46.38 -22.14 30.04
N VAL A 244 -45.07 -22.20 29.80
CA VAL A 244 -44.24 -21.02 29.52
C VAL A 244 -43.84 -21.03 28.07
N ARG A 245 -44.04 -19.91 27.37
CA ARG A 245 -43.52 -19.73 26.01
C ARG A 245 -42.00 -19.54 26.08
N ARG A 246 -41.25 -20.40 25.38
CA ARG A 246 -39.81 -20.32 25.20
C ARG A 246 -39.50 -19.91 23.75
N SER A 247 -38.39 -19.22 23.57
CA SER A 247 -37.86 -18.84 22.26
C SER A 247 -36.36 -19.11 22.24
N GLN A 248 -35.84 -19.60 21.12
CA GLN A 248 -34.42 -19.83 20.91
C GLN A 248 -34.02 -19.40 19.50
N VAL A 249 -32.85 -18.80 19.38
CA VAL A 249 -32.24 -18.51 18.07
C VAL A 249 -31.25 -19.63 17.75
N LEU A 250 -31.57 -20.42 16.73
CA LEU A 250 -30.67 -21.42 16.17
C LEU A 250 -29.71 -20.75 15.21
N THR A 251 -28.43 -21.12 15.28
CA THR A 251 -27.38 -20.58 14.42
C THR A 251 -26.74 -21.74 13.65
N ALA A 252 -26.55 -21.56 12.35
CA ALA A 252 -25.82 -22.49 11.49
C ALA A 252 -24.72 -21.75 10.73
N SER A 253 -23.64 -22.47 10.40
CA SER A 253 -22.50 -21.93 9.65
C SER A 253 -22.14 -22.85 8.49
N ILE A 254 -21.79 -22.29 7.34
CA ILE A 254 -21.22 -23.02 6.20
C ILE A 254 -19.96 -22.30 5.73
N THR A 255 -18.96 -23.04 5.27
CA THR A 255 -17.73 -22.49 4.68
C THR A 255 -17.76 -22.70 3.17
N LYS A 256 -17.57 -21.62 2.41
CA LYS A 256 -17.62 -21.65 0.94
C LYS A 256 -16.41 -20.92 0.33
N PRO A 257 -16.01 -21.26 -0.90
CA PRO A 257 -14.93 -20.56 -1.61
C PRO A 257 -15.19 -19.06 -1.72
N TYR A 258 -14.15 -18.25 -1.56
CA TYR A 258 -14.22 -16.78 -1.63
C TYR A 258 -12.94 -16.23 -2.28
N PRO A 259 -13.04 -15.36 -3.30
CA PRO A 259 -11.87 -14.78 -3.93
C PRO A 259 -11.20 -13.76 -2.98
N GLU A 260 -9.95 -14.02 -2.62
CA GLU A 260 -9.14 -13.14 -1.78
C GLU A 260 -8.08 -12.44 -2.63
N TYR A 261 -7.96 -11.13 -2.46
CA TYR A 261 -6.97 -10.30 -3.13
C TYR A 261 -6.02 -9.70 -2.08
N SER A 262 -4.74 -9.68 -2.40
CA SER A 262 -3.73 -9.04 -1.56
C SER A 262 -2.61 -8.47 -2.41
N ASN A 263 -2.13 -7.28 -2.06
CA ASN A 263 -0.94 -6.73 -2.67
C ASN A 263 0.30 -7.41 -2.11
N VAL A 264 1.32 -7.56 -2.94
CA VAL A 264 2.59 -8.20 -2.60
C VAL A 264 3.70 -7.45 -3.32
N GLY A 265 4.52 -6.75 -2.53
CA GLY A 265 5.76 -6.12 -2.99
C GLY A 265 6.93 -7.10 -2.93
N PHE A 266 7.74 -7.15 -3.99
CA PHE A 266 8.88 -8.05 -4.08
C PHE A 266 10.03 -7.48 -4.91
N VAL A 267 11.21 -8.07 -4.73
CA VAL A 267 12.40 -7.83 -5.55
C VAL A 267 12.81 -9.14 -6.19
N LEU A 268 12.91 -9.15 -7.52
CA LEU A 268 13.43 -10.25 -8.31
C LEU A 268 14.85 -9.89 -8.76
N TYR A 269 15.79 -10.83 -8.68
CA TYR A 269 17.20 -10.61 -9.03
C TYR A 269 17.81 -11.85 -9.68
N GLY A 270 18.38 -11.68 -10.88
CA GLY A 270 19.12 -12.71 -11.60
C GLY A 270 20.61 -12.59 -11.37
N ASN A 271 21.28 -13.67 -10.99
CA ASN A 271 22.75 -13.71 -10.86
C ASN A 271 23.29 -15.13 -11.08
N ASP A 272 24.45 -15.25 -11.74
CA ASP A 272 25.10 -16.55 -12.01
C ASP A 272 25.77 -17.20 -10.78
N ALA A 273 25.83 -16.51 -9.64
CA ALA A 273 26.43 -17.04 -8.41
C ALA A 273 25.56 -18.11 -7.77
N ALA A 274 26.19 -19.25 -7.47
CA ALA A 274 25.54 -20.43 -6.90
C ALA A 274 24.33 -20.88 -7.75
N PRO A 275 24.55 -21.35 -8.99
CA PRO A 275 23.49 -21.67 -9.93
C PRO A 275 22.73 -22.98 -9.62
N HIS A 276 23.20 -23.82 -8.72
CA HIS A 276 22.55 -25.09 -8.35
C HIS A 276 21.84 -25.02 -6.99
N LEU A 277 22.16 -24.01 -6.19
CA LEU A 277 21.57 -23.80 -4.88
C LEU A 277 20.12 -23.32 -4.97
N GLU A 278 19.27 -24.00 -4.21
CA GLU A 278 17.91 -23.60 -3.90
C GLU A 278 17.77 -23.54 -2.37
N PHE A 279 17.05 -22.55 -1.84
CA PHE A 279 16.67 -22.49 -0.42
C PHE A 279 15.49 -21.54 -0.21
N THR A 280 14.77 -21.76 0.88
CA THR A 280 13.74 -20.84 1.37
C THR A 280 14.10 -20.33 2.75
N ARG A 281 14.17 -19.02 2.87
CA ARG A 281 14.30 -18.33 4.16
C ARG A 281 12.97 -17.67 4.52
N ASN A 282 12.39 -18.11 5.63
CA ASN A 282 11.22 -17.47 6.24
C ASN A 282 11.62 -16.52 7.37
N ARG A 283 10.68 -15.65 7.76
CA ARG A 283 10.83 -14.78 8.94
C ARG A 283 10.84 -15.64 10.19
N SER A 284 11.93 -15.61 10.94
CA SER A 284 12.11 -16.45 12.13
C SER A 284 11.28 -15.93 13.31
N GLN A 285 11.03 -14.61 13.37
CA GLN A 285 10.51 -13.92 14.55
C GLN A 285 11.34 -14.21 15.82
N LEU A 286 12.59 -14.64 15.63
CA LEU A 286 13.48 -15.03 16.71
C LEU A 286 14.41 -13.91 17.14
N THR A 287 14.29 -12.70 16.61
CA THR A 287 15.25 -11.60 16.82
C THR A 287 15.05 -10.83 18.11
N ASP A 288 13.89 -10.93 18.74
CA ASP A 288 13.59 -10.23 20.01
C ASP A 288 14.41 -10.77 21.19
N ASP A 289 14.73 -9.87 22.12
CA ASP A 289 15.42 -10.22 23.36
C ASP A 289 14.43 -10.59 24.45
N GLY A 290 14.66 -11.72 25.10
CA GLY A 290 13.82 -12.20 26.19
C GLY A 290 14.08 -13.66 26.55
N PHE A 291 13.76 -14.05 27.78
CA PHE A 291 13.99 -15.42 28.27
C PHE A 291 13.28 -16.49 27.42
N LEU A 292 12.01 -16.26 27.09
CA LEU A 292 11.22 -17.16 26.22
C LEU A 292 11.84 -17.28 24.82
N GLN A 293 12.30 -16.16 24.27
CA GLN A 293 12.89 -16.14 22.94
C GLN A 293 14.25 -16.83 22.89
N ASN A 294 15.07 -16.64 23.92
CA ASN A 294 16.33 -17.36 24.10
C ASN A 294 16.12 -18.87 24.25
N PHE A 295 15.05 -19.30 24.94
CA PHE A 295 14.68 -20.71 25.00
C PHE A 295 14.27 -21.27 23.63
N ARG A 296 13.46 -20.52 22.87
CA ARG A 296 13.08 -20.89 21.48
C ARG A 296 14.30 -21.00 20.57
N ARG A 297 15.23 -20.04 20.60
CA ARG A 297 16.51 -20.08 19.88
C ARG A 297 17.31 -21.35 20.23
N LYS A 298 17.47 -21.66 21.53
CA LYS A 298 18.17 -22.87 21.99
C LYS A 298 17.49 -24.17 21.53
N LYS A 299 16.15 -24.23 21.58
CA LYS A 299 15.38 -25.39 21.10
C LYS A 299 15.60 -25.57 19.59
N LYS A 300 15.50 -24.49 18.83
CA LYS A 300 15.70 -24.51 17.37
C LYS A 300 17.11 -24.94 16.98
N LEU A 301 18.14 -24.42 17.65
CA LEU A 301 19.52 -24.85 17.45
C LEU A 301 19.70 -26.35 17.74
N LYS A 302 19.05 -26.90 18.77
CA LYS A 302 19.09 -28.35 19.05
C LYS A 302 18.42 -29.16 17.93
N GLU A 303 17.32 -28.67 17.36
CA GLU A 303 16.65 -29.31 16.22
C GLU A 303 17.56 -29.34 14.98
N LEU A 304 18.20 -28.22 14.65
CA LEU A 304 19.16 -28.14 13.54
C LEU A 304 20.38 -29.05 13.76
N LYS A 305 20.92 -29.13 14.98
CA LYS A 305 22.02 -30.06 15.32
C LYS A 305 21.62 -31.52 15.12
N LYS A 306 20.42 -31.91 15.57
CA LYS A 306 19.91 -33.28 15.35
C LYS A 306 19.72 -33.57 13.87
N PHE A 307 19.22 -32.60 13.11
CA PHE A 307 19.04 -32.73 11.67
C PHE A 307 20.38 -32.94 10.95
N SER A 308 21.39 -32.12 11.25
CA SER A 308 22.75 -32.26 10.68
C SER A 308 23.44 -33.58 11.04
N GLN A 309 23.06 -34.23 12.15
CA GLN A 309 23.60 -35.54 12.55
C GLN A 309 22.86 -36.72 11.89
N ASN A 310 21.71 -36.47 11.26
CA ASN A 310 20.89 -37.51 10.66
C ASN A 310 21.42 -37.88 9.26
N LEU A 311 22.35 -38.82 9.22
CA LEU A 311 22.98 -39.32 7.98
C LEU A 311 22.05 -40.15 7.06
N LYS A 312 20.78 -40.36 7.44
CA LYS A 312 19.78 -41.07 6.64
C LYS A 312 19.02 -40.16 5.67
N ASP A 313 19.21 -38.86 5.80
CA ASP A 313 18.58 -37.86 4.94
C ASP A 313 19.39 -37.74 3.65
N GLU A 314 18.72 -37.67 2.49
CA GLU A 314 19.39 -37.42 1.20
C GLU A 314 19.96 -35.99 1.12
N SER A 315 19.55 -35.12 2.05
CA SER A 315 20.07 -33.76 2.16
C SER A 315 21.52 -33.73 2.67
N GLN A 316 22.40 -33.05 1.94
CA GLN A 316 23.80 -32.81 2.32
C GLN A 316 23.95 -31.70 3.39
N TYR A 317 22.92 -31.49 4.23
CA TYR A 317 22.88 -30.38 5.17
C TYR A 317 23.99 -30.48 6.21
N THR A 318 24.84 -29.46 6.29
CA THR A 318 25.84 -29.36 7.37
C THR A 318 25.72 -28.04 8.11
N LEU A 319 25.62 -28.11 9.44
CA LEU A 319 25.48 -26.92 10.26
C LEU A 319 26.74 -26.03 10.19
N MET A 320 26.58 -24.76 9.83
CA MET A 320 27.69 -23.79 9.82
C MET A 320 28.19 -23.46 11.25
N ASN A 321 29.45 -23.01 11.33
CA ASN A 321 30.07 -22.60 12.60
C ASN A 321 29.34 -21.43 13.28
N ASN A 322 28.77 -20.52 12.50
CA ASN A 322 27.94 -19.44 13.02
C ASN A 322 26.51 -19.95 13.29
N HIS A 323 26.34 -20.53 14.48
CA HIS A 323 25.07 -21.07 14.91
C HIS A 323 23.97 -20.02 15.07
N GLU A 324 24.33 -18.76 15.33
CA GLU A 324 23.35 -17.69 15.43
C GLU A 324 22.74 -17.38 14.06
N PHE A 325 23.56 -17.29 13.02
CA PHE A 325 23.10 -17.15 11.65
C PHE A 325 22.19 -18.30 11.23
N GLU A 326 22.61 -19.56 11.44
CA GLU A 326 21.79 -20.73 11.12
C GLU A 326 20.43 -20.73 11.83
N THR A 327 20.40 -20.26 13.08
CA THR A 327 19.15 -20.22 13.88
C THR A 327 18.21 -19.11 13.44
N LEU A 328 18.73 -17.94 13.05
CA LEU A 328 17.91 -16.77 12.70
C LEU A 328 17.59 -16.66 11.21
N PHE A 329 18.49 -17.14 10.33
CA PHE A 329 18.30 -17.13 8.89
C PHE A 329 17.56 -18.39 8.40
N GLU A 330 17.66 -19.50 9.13
CA GLU A 330 16.87 -20.73 8.96
C GLU A 330 16.58 -21.16 7.50
N THR A 331 17.55 -21.83 6.88
CA THR A 331 17.48 -22.38 5.52
C THR A 331 17.71 -23.89 5.55
N LYS A 332 16.81 -24.60 6.23
CA LYS A 332 16.91 -26.06 6.40
C LYS A 332 16.74 -26.81 5.07
N ASP A 333 15.97 -26.25 4.14
CA ASP A 333 15.60 -26.84 2.85
C ASP A 333 16.64 -26.63 1.74
N ARG A 334 17.86 -26.19 2.09
CA ARG A 334 18.90 -25.89 1.11
C ARG A 334 19.42 -27.14 0.38
N THR A 335 19.65 -27.02 -0.93
CA THR A 335 20.00 -28.17 -1.79
C THR A 335 21.50 -28.39 -2.00
N ASP A 336 22.32 -27.34 -2.01
CA ASP A 336 23.78 -27.42 -2.24
C ASP A 336 24.57 -26.70 -1.13
N GLU A 337 25.21 -27.48 -0.26
CA GLU A 337 25.93 -26.95 0.89
C GLU A 337 27.22 -26.21 0.51
N VAL A 338 27.87 -26.59 -0.59
CA VAL A 338 29.12 -25.98 -1.05
C VAL A 338 28.82 -24.58 -1.58
N GLU A 339 27.83 -24.47 -2.46
CA GLU A 339 27.37 -23.19 -2.99
C GLU A 339 26.75 -22.30 -1.91
N TYR A 340 26.04 -22.89 -0.94
CA TYR A 340 25.50 -22.14 0.20
C TYR A 340 26.60 -21.47 1.02
N ARG A 341 27.69 -22.20 1.33
CA ARG A 341 28.85 -21.66 2.05
C ARG A 341 29.62 -20.63 1.24
N LEU A 342 29.63 -20.78 -0.09
CA LEU A 342 30.25 -19.83 -1.01
C LEU A 342 29.50 -18.48 -1.00
N LEU A 343 28.16 -18.49 -1.02
CA LEU A 343 27.37 -17.26 -0.89
C LEU A 343 27.47 -16.64 0.51
N PHE A 344 27.20 -17.44 1.53
CA PHE A 344 27.13 -16.98 2.91
C PHE A 344 28.50 -17.09 3.60
N THR A 345 29.48 -16.34 3.10
CA THR A 345 30.77 -16.15 3.77
C THR A 345 30.60 -15.57 5.18
N ALA A 346 31.63 -15.62 6.02
CA ALA A 346 31.57 -15.05 7.38
C ALA A 346 31.15 -13.55 7.38
N LEU A 347 31.55 -12.81 6.34
CA LEU A 347 31.13 -11.41 6.15
C LEU A 347 29.64 -11.30 5.81
N ALA A 348 29.14 -12.10 4.85
CA ALA A 348 27.73 -12.12 4.49
C ALA A 348 26.84 -12.49 5.67
N GLN A 349 27.24 -13.50 6.46
CA GLN A 349 26.48 -13.90 7.66
C GLN A 349 26.39 -12.77 8.67
N LYS A 350 27.49 -12.04 8.91
CA LYS A 350 27.50 -10.89 9.83
C LYS A 350 26.59 -9.77 9.34
N GLN A 351 26.66 -9.43 8.06
CA GLN A 351 25.83 -8.38 7.44
C GLN A 351 24.35 -8.76 7.41
N MET A 352 24.02 -10.01 7.11
CA MET A 352 22.64 -10.49 7.15
C MET A 352 22.08 -10.46 8.58
N LEU A 353 22.88 -10.86 9.57
CA LEU A 353 22.50 -10.76 10.98
C LEU A 353 22.30 -9.31 11.44
N SER A 354 23.13 -8.36 11.00
CA SER A 354 22.93 -6.94 11.35
C SER A 354 21.64 -6.40 10.75
N LEU A 355 21.32 -6.73 9.50
CA LEU A 355 20.08 -6.34 8.84
C LEU A 355 18.83 -6.88 9.57
N ILE A 356 18.85 -8.16 9.93
CA ILE A 356 17.73 -8.87 10.56
C ILE A 356 17.49 -8.40 12.02
N LYS A 357 18.56 -7.97 12.71
CA LYS A 357 18.49 -7.53 14.12
C LYS A 357 18.16 -6.04 14.26
N ASP A 358 18.56 -5.20 13.33
CA ASP A 358 18.25 -3.78 13.40
C ASP A 358 16.76 -3.53 13.13
N LYS A 359 16.08 -2.80 14.01
CA LYS A 359 14.66 -2.39 13.85
C LYS A 359 14.51 -0.88 13.76
N THR A 360 15.63 -0.16 13.84
CA THR A 360 15.63 1.30 13.96
C THR A 360 15.83 1.95 12.61
N LEU A 361 16.90 1.59 11.89
CA LEU A 361 17.21 2.13 10.58
C LEU A 361 16.60 1.23 9.49
N SER A 362 16.84 -0.07 9.57
CA SER A 362 16.20 -1.09 8.74
C SER A 362 14.83 -1.52 9.30
N TYR A 363 14.23 -2.56 8.70
CA TYR A 363 12.92 -3.10 9.08
C TYR A 363 13.03 -4.40 9.91
N GLY A 364 14.24 -4.89 10.19
CA GLY A 364 14.50 -6.11 10.96
C GLY A 364 14.20 -7.40 10.22
N ASP A 365 13.67 -8.40 10.94
CA ASP A 365 13.28 -9.71 10.39
C ASP A 365 11.96 -9.64 9.60
N ASP A 366 11.99 -8.93 8.46
CA ASP A 366 10.76 -8.52 7.78
C ASP A 366 10.53 -9.14 6.39
N PHE A 367 11.55 -9.80 5.82
CA PHE A 367 11.53 -10.32 4.46
C PHE A 367 11.46 -11.85 4.40
N ILE A 368 10.97 -12.39 3.30
CA ILE A 368 11.18 -13.80 2.92
C ILE A 368 12.19 -13.79 1.79
N PHE A 369 13.11 -14.74 1.76
CA PHE A 369 14.11 -14.83 0.68
C PHE A 369 14.10 -16.24 0.10
N PHE A 370 13.68 -16.33 -1.16
CA PHE A 370 13.79 -17.52 -1.98
C PHE A 370 14.98 -17.40 -2.91
N LYS A 371 15.81 -18.43 -2.94
CA LYS A 371 16.75 -18.64 -4.04
C LYS A 371 16.32 -19.89 -4.78
N GLN A 372 16.16 -19.76 -6.09
CA GLN A 372 15.88 -20.86 -6.99
C GLN A 372 16.93 -20.79 -8.12
N LYS A 373 18.01 -21.55 -7.95
CA LYS A 373 19.14 -21.55 -8.88
C LYS A 373 19.67 -20.13 -9.05
N LYS A 374 19.63 -19.57 -10.26
CA LYS A 374 20.15 -18.22 -10.54
C LYS A 374 19.18 -17.08 -10.18
N ILE A 375 17.92 -17.40 -9.88
CA ILE A 375 16.91 -16.43 -9.50
C ILE A 375 16.85 -16.28 -7.99
N ASN A 376 16.75 -15.03 -7.53
CA ASN A 376 16.58 -14.65 -6.15
C ASN A 376 15.33 -13.78 -6.05
N ALA A 377 14.40 -14.16 -5.17
CA ALA A 377 13.18 -13.40 -4.92
C ALA A 377 13.09 -13.04 -3.43
N ILE A 378 12.98 -11.74 -3.16
CA ILE A 378 12.81 -11.20 -1.81
C ILE A 378 11.40 -10.63 -1.67
N PHE A 379 10.69 -11.05 -0.64
CA PHE A 379 9.36 -10.55 -0.29
C PHE A 379 9.42 -9.80 1.04
N PRO A 380 9.83 -8.52 1.02
CA PRO A 380 9.85 -7.68 2.22
C PRO A 380 8.43 -7.24 2.62
N ARG A 381 8.11 -7.34 3.91
CA ARG A 381 6.81 -6.90 4.42
C ARG A 381 6.62 -5.39 4.28
N HIS A 382 7.69 -4.60 4.43
CA HIS A 382 7.58 -3.15 4.32
C HIS A 382 7.17 -2.69 2.93
N LEU A 383 7.55 -3.40 1.85
CA LEU A 383 7.11 -3.03 0.50
C LEU A 383 5.61 -3.22 0.28
N THR A 384 5.00 -4.22 0.93
CA THR A 384 3.57 -4.49 0.80
C THR A 384 2.68 -3.41 1.44
N GLY A 385 3.24 -2.60 2.36
CA GLY A 385 2.55 -1.49 3.00
C GLY A 385 3.05 -0.10 2.60
N SER A 386 4.16 -0.02 1.86
CA SER A 386 4.71 1.25 1.35
C SER A 386 4.12 1.60 -0.01
N THR A 387 3.83 2.87 -0.24
CA THR A 387 3.48 3.35 -1.57
C THR A 387 4.75 3.38 -2.43
N LEU A 388 4.98 2.34 -3.24
CA LEU A 388 5.95 2.38 -4.33
C LEU A 388 5.51 3.29 -5.48
N ASP A 389 4.32 3.87 -5.38
CA ASP A 389 3.82 4.85 -6.33
C ASP A 389 4.69 6.11 -6.34
N THR A 390 5.37 6.34 -7.46
CA THR A 390 6.21 7.52 -7.71
C THR A 390 5.46 8.66 -8.41
N ASN A 391 4.13 8.70 -8.26
CA ASN A 391 3.29 9.72 -8.89
C ASN A 391 3.74 11.14 -8.54
N PRO A 392 4.13 11.95 -9.53
CA PRO A 392 4.55 13.33 -9.33
C PRO A 392 3.53 14.22 -8.61
N VAL A 393 2.24 13.89 -8.70
CA VAL A 393 1.17 14.61 -7.99
C VAL A 393 1.38 14.62 -6.48
N GLN A 394 2.03 13.59 -5.92
CA GLN A 394 2.34 13.53 -4.49
C GLN A 394 3.35 14.61 -4.04
N PHE A 395 4.16 15.13 -4.97
CA PHE A 395 5.10 16.22 -4.69
C PHE A 395 4.45 17.60 -4.85
N ALA A 396 3.38 17.69 -5.65
CA ALA A 396 2.73 18.95 -5.99
C ALA A 396 2.03 19.56 -4.78
N ASP A 397 2.20 20.86 -4.61
CA ASP A 397 1.55 21.61 -3.54
C ASP A 397 1.39 23.09 -3.95
N TYR A 398 0.45 23.79 -3.31
CA TYR A 398 0.28 25.24 -3.48
C TYR A 398 1.24 26.05 -2.59
N ASP A 399 1.80 25.46 -1.51
CA ASP A 399 2.77 26.09 -0.62
C ASP A 399 4.19 25.63 -0.95
N PHE A 400 5.08 26.57 -1.30
CA PHE A 400 6.47 26.29 -1.64
C PHE A 400 7.24 25.51 -0.56
N ASN A 401 7.11 25.92 0.71
CA ASN A 401 7.86 25.30 1.80
C ASN A 401 7.35 23.89 2.08
N ARG A 402 6.02 23.70 1.98
CA ARG A 402 5.40 22.38 2.12
C ARG A 402 5.76 21.47 0.95
N CYS A 403 5.75 21.98 -0.28
CA CYS A 403 6.22 21.30 -1.48
C CYS A 403 7.66 20.78 -1.31
N LYS A 404 8.60 21.66 -0.95
CA LYS A 404 10.01 21.28 -0.72
C LYS A 404 10.16 20.19 0.35
N LYS A 405 9.44 20.34 1.47
CA LYS A 405 9.47 19.35 2.56
C LYS A 405 8.89 18.01 2.11
N ASN A 406 7.76 18.01 1.40
CA ASN A 406 7.13 16.80 0.88
C ASN A 406 8.00 16.09 -0.14
N PHE A 407 8.59 16.85 -1.08
CA PHE A 407 9.53 16.31 -2.07
C PHE A 407 10.69 15.55 -1.42
N VAL A 408 11.38 16.17 -0.46
CA VAL A 408 12.51 15.53 0.23
C VAL A 408 12.04 14.32 1.04
N ARG A 409 10.97 14.46 1.82
CA ARG A 409 10.45 13.39 2.70
C ARG A 409 10.04 12.16 1.90
N LEU A 410 9.23 12.34 0.85
CA LEU A 410 8.71 11.24 0.03
C LEU A 410 9.85 10.50 -0.70
N ASN A 411 10.83 11.24 -1.25
CA ASN A 411 12.00 10.63 -1.88
C ASN A 411 12.87 9.86 -0.88
N GLN A 412 13.03 10.35 0.35
CA GLN A 412 13.76 9.64 1.41
C GLN A 412 13.04 8.37 1.87
N GLU A 413 11.71 8.43 2.03
CA GLU A 413 10.88 7.27 2.36
C GLU A 413 10.94 6.19 1.26
N TYR A 414 10.88 6.61 0.00
CA TYR A 414 11.05 5.73 -1.16
C TYR A 414 12.46 5.11 -1.18
N PHE A 415 13.51 5.92 -1.03
CA PHE A 415 14.89 5.43 -0.99
C PHE A 415 15.10 4.40 0.12
N ARG A 416 14.67 4.71 1.35
CA ARG A 416 14.74 3.78 2.48
C ARG A 416 14.05 2.46 2.16
N SER A 417 12.83 2.51 1.64
CA SER A 417 12.02 1.32 1.35
C SER A 417 12.65 0.45 0.27
N VAL A 418 13.05 1.04 -0.85
CA VAL A 418 13.67 0.32 -1.98
C VAL A 418 15.06 -0.21 -1.62
N TYR A 419 15.89 0.61 -0.97
CA TYR A 419 17.24 0.21 -0.57
C TYR A 419 17.23 -0.98 0.39
N PHE A 420 16.40 -0.96 1.44
CA PHE A 420 16.31 -2.07 2.38
C PHE A 420 15.61 -3.31 1.82
N ALA A 421 14.81 -3.17 0.76
CA ALA A 421 14.31 -4.33 0.02
C ALA A 421 15.43 -5.06 -0.74
N MET A 422 16.42 -4.33 -1.24
CA MET A 422 17.59 -4.88 -1.93
C MET A 422 18.75 -5.22 -0.99
N ALA A 423 18.75 -4.69 0.24
CA ALA A 423 19.84 -4.88 1.21
C ALA A 423 20.22 -6.35 1.47
N PRO A 424 19.30 -7.35 1.50
CA PRO A 424 19.68 -8.74 1.64
C PRO A 424 20.52 -9.27 0.46
N LEU A 425 20.31 -8.76 -0.77
CA LEU A 425 21.16 -9.07 -1.93
C LEU A 425 22.52 -8.37 -1.80
N LEU A 426 22.49 -7.10 -1.39
CA LEU A 426 23.72 -6.32 -1.19
C LEU A 426 24.57 -6.88 -0.03
N ALA A 427 23.98 -7.56 0.95
CA ALA A 427 24.72 -8.21 2.03
C ALA A 427 25.52 -9.45 1.57
N ILE A 428 25.38 -9.91 0.33
CA ILE A 428 26.08 -11.08 -0.21
C ILE A 428 27.23 -10.58 -1.11
N PRO A 429 28.50 -10.68 -0.67
CA PRO A 429 29.64 -10.19 -1.42
C PRO A 429 29.75 -10.78 -2.83
N LEU A 430 29.41 -12.06 -3.00
CA LEU A 430 29.54 -12.73 -4.28
C LEU A 430 28.60 -12.13 -5.35
N TYR A 431 27.39 -11.70 -4.97
CA TYR A 431 26.48 -10.99 -5.89
C TYR A 431 27.03 -9.64 -6.32
N GLN A 432 27.79 -8.97 -5.45
CA GLN A 432 28.41 -7.70 -5.80
C GLN A 432 29.69 -7.86 -6.63
N GLN A 433 30.35 -9.01 -6.60
CA GLN A 433 31.62 -9.25 -7.29
C GLN A 433 31.42 -9.94 -8.65
N MET A 434 30.42 -10.79 -8.77
CA MET A 434 30.09 -11.47 -10.02
C MET A 434 29.24 -10.59 -10.90
N ARG A 435 29.76 -10.28 -12.09
CA ARG A 435 29.03 -9.65 -13.19
C ARG A 435 28.78 -10.69 -14.27
N THR A 436 27.55 -10.85 -14.71
CA THR A 436 27.22 -11.69 -15.87
C THR A 436 27.93 -11.16 -17.12
N ARG A 437 28.65 -12.04 -17.83
CA ARG A 437 29.63 -11.67 -18.87
C ARG A 437 29.00 -11.27 -20.22
N LYS A 438 27.67 -11.25 -20.36
CA LYS A 438 26.98 -11.02 -21.65
C LYS A 438 26.18 -9.71 -21.65
N ASN A 439 26.85 -8.61 -21.98
CA ASN A 439 26.16 -7.42 -22.51
C ASN A 439 25.94 -7.61 -24.02
N ILE A 440 24.87 -8.31 -24.41
CA ILE A 440 24.52 -8.49 -25.84
C ILE A 440 23.50 -7.43 -26.32
N TYR A 441 22.86 -6.67 -25.42
CA TYR A 441 21.67 -5.86 -25.77
C TYR A 441 21.88 -4.35 -25.79
N ALA A 442 23.08 -3.88 -26.16
CA ALA A 442 23.31 -2.45 -26.36
C ALA A 442 22.46 -1.81 -27.48
N ASP A 443 21.89 -2.61 -28.40
CA ASP A 443 21.25 -2.13 -29.64
C ASP A 443 19.81 -2.64 -29.90
N SER A 444 19.14 -3.30 -28.95
CA SER A 444 17.72 -3.68 -29.17
C SER A 444 16.79 -2.51 -28.83
N GLN A 445 15.85 -2.18 -29.73
CA GLN A 445 14.75 -1.23 -29.47
C GLN A 445 14.16 -1.47 -28.08
N LYS A 446 14.14 -0.42 -27.24
CA LYS A 446 13.68 -0.50 -25.85
C LYS A 446 12.15 -0.55 -25.81
N LYS A 447 11.57 -1.70 -26.12
CA LYS A 447 10.13 -1.93 -25.98
C LYS A 447 9.76 -2.26 -24.54
N SER A 448 8.60 -1.78 -24.10
CA SER A 448 8.10 -2.03 -22.76
C SER A 448 7.63 -3.48 -22.58
N SER A 449 7.75 -4.02 -21.37
CA SER A 449 7.36 -5.41 -21.04
C SER A 449 5.85 -5.54 -20.75
N SER A 450 5.34 -6.78 -20.73
CA SER A 450 3.97 -7.07 -20.29
C SER A 450 3.68 -6.62 -18.85
N TRP A 451 4.68 -6.63 -17.98
CA TRP A 451 4.57 -6.12 -16.61
C TRP A 451 4.38 -4.61 -16.58
N GLU A 452 5.09 -3.90 -17.46
CA GLU A 452 4.92 -2.46 -17.62
C GLU A 452 3.51 -2.14 -18.13
N TRP A 453 3.01 -2.90 -19.12
CA TRP A 453 1.64 -2.75 -19.64
C TRP A 453 0.57 -3.03 -18.59
N GLU A 454 0.73 -4.08 -17.78
CA GLU A 454 -0.16 -4.38 -16.65
C GLU A 454 -0.17 -3.22 -15.64
N SER A 455 0.99 -2.66 -15.33
CA SER A 455 1.10 -1.53 -14.40
C SER A 455 0.39 -0.27 -14.92
N LEU A 456 0.49 0.00 -16.23
CA LEU A 456 -0.20 1.12 -16.89
C LEU A 456 -1.72 0.91 -16.91
N ALA A 457 -2.17 -0.31 -17.20
CA ALA A 457 -3.60 -0.65 -17.19
C ALA A 457 -4.20 -0.53 -15.79
N ASN A 458 -3.51 -1.01 -14.75
CA ASN A 458 -3.96 -0.85 -13.36
C ASN A 458 -4.01 0.61 -12.95
N TYR A 459 -3.06 1.43 -13.40
CA TYR A 459 -3.05 2.87 -13.11
C TYR A 459 -4.20 3.63 -13.79
N LEU A 460 -4.52 3.32 -15.06
CA LEU A 460 -5.69 3.90 -15.75
C LEU A 460 -7.01 3.60 -15.02
N GLY A 461 -7.03 2.54 -14.21
CA GLY A 461 -8.12 2.21 -13.32
C GLY A 461 -8.85 0.96 -13.76
N GLU A 462 -8.96 0.01 -12.83
CA GLU A 462 -9.55 -1.30 -13.06
C GLU A 462 -10.99 -1.24 -13.62
N ALA A 463 -11.78 -0.27 -13.17
CA ALA A 463 -13.17 -0.09 -13.55
C ALA A 463 -13.38 0.06 -15.07
N GLN A 464 -12.39 0.58 -15.79
CA GLN A 464 -12.47 0.78 -17.25
C GLN A 464 -12.42 -0.56 -18.00
N PHE A 465 -11.71 -1.53 -17.44
CA PHE A 465 -11.52 -2.86 -18.01
C PHE A 465 -12.52 -3.90 -17.48
N GLN A 466 -13.22 -3.59 -16.39
CA GLN A 466 -14.07 -4.52 -15.66
C GLN A 466 -15.27 -5.03 -16.50
N HIS A 467 -15.56 -6.32 -16.34
CA HIS A 467 -16.78 -6.94 -16.87
C HIS A 467 -18.01 -6.42 -16.12
N ALA A 468 -19.11 -6.10 -16.82
CA ALA A 468 -20.28 -5.42 -16.24
C ALA A 468 -20.96 -6.17 -15.08
N GLN A 469 -20.82 -7.50 -15.02
CA GLN A 469 -21.37 -8.34 -13.95
C GLN A 469 -20.39 -8.60 -12.79
N CYS A 470 -19.15 -8.12 -12.88
CA CYS A 470 -18.16 -8.38 -11.85
C CYS A 470 -18.50 -7.63 -10.56
N VAL A 471 -18.32 -8.30 -9.42
CA VAL A 471 -18.56 -7.74 -8.07
C VAL A 471 -17.32 -7.78 -7.18
N THR A 472 -16.19 -8.22 -7.73
CA THR A 472 -14.89 -8.35 -7.05
C THR A 472 -13.85 -7.51 -7.77
N ASP A 473 -12.66 -7.38 -7.16
CA ASP A 473 -11.47 -6.89 -7.84
C ASP A 473 -11.11 -7.80 -9.02
N ASN A 474 -10.35 -7.26 -9.97
CA ASN A 474 -9.93 -7.94 -11.18
C ASN A 474 -8.43 -8.11 -11.25
N ILE A 475 -7.99 -9.26 -11.72
CA ILE A 475 -6.61 -9.47 -12.19
C ILE A 475 -6.55 -9.02 -13.65
N LEU A 476 -5.79 -7.97 -13.95
CA LEU A 476 -5.58 -7.49 -15.32
C LEU A 476 -4.36 -8.18 -15.92
N LYS A 477 -4.54 -8.82 -17.08
CA LYS A 477 -3.47 -9.43 -17.87
C LYS A 477 -3.36 -8.78 -19.23
N THR A 478 -2.13 -8.62 -19.70
CA THR A 478 -1.86 -7.95 -20.97
C THR A 478 -1.21 -8.89 -21.98
N THR A 479 -1.63 -8.74 -23.23
CA THR A 479 -1.03 -9.46 -24.37
C THR A 479 -0.89 -8.51 -25.55
N LEU A 480 0.24 -8.57 -26.25
CA LEU A 480 0.44 -7.79 -27.47
C LEU A 480 -0.55 -8.29 -28.54
N LYS A 481 -1.44 -7.41 -29.01
CA LYS A 481 -2.39 -7.72 -30.09
C LYS A 481 -1.76 -7.50 -31.45
N LYS A 482 -1.18 -6.31 -31.64
CA LYS A 482 -0.49 -5.92 -32.88
C LYS A 482 0.45 -4.75 -32.64
N GLU A 483 1.56 -4.75 -33.34
CA GLU A 483 2.40 -3.57 -33.49
C GLU A 483 1.81 -2.68 -34.59
N MET A 484 1.88 -1.38 -34.38
CA MET A 484 1.38 -0.36 -35.31
C MET A 484 2.54 0.50 -35.83
N PRO A 485 2.36 1.19 -36.98
CA PRO A 485 3.32 2.18 -37.44
C PRO A 485 3.54 3.28 -36.38
N SER A 486 4.68 3.99 -36.48
CA SER A 486 5.05 5.12 -35.61
C SER A 486 5.28 4.80 -34.13
N GLY A 487 5.82 3.63 -33.78
CA GLY A 487 6.18 3.30 -32.39
C GLY A 487 4.99 3.10 -31.46
N LYS A 488 3.83 2.70 -32.03
CA LYS A 488 2.60 2.41 -31.28
C LYS A 488 2.36 0.92 -31.22
N SER A 489 1.79 0.44 -30.12
CA SER A 489 1.37 -0.94 -29.98
C SER A 489 -0.05 -1.01 -29.43
N ALA A 490 -0.86 -1.93 -29.97
CA ALA A 490 -2.16 -2.25 -29.41
C ALA A 490 -2.01 -3.44 -28.47
N ILE A 491 -2.38 -3.25 -27.22
CA ILE A 491 -2.30 -4.22 -26.13
C ILE A 491 -3.72 -4.64 -25.76
N ASP A 492 -4.01 -5.93 -25.79
CA ASP A 492 -5.26 -6.45 -25.25
C ASP A 492 -5.11 -6.64 -23.74
N VAL A 493 -5.99 -5.98 -22.98
CA VAL A 493 -6.07 -6.05 -21.52
C VAL A 493 -7.28 -6.90 -21.16
N THR A 494 -7.04 -8.08 -20.61
CA THR A 494 -8.09 -8.99 -20.13
C THR A 494 -8.24 -8.86 -18.62
N ALA A 495 -9.39 -8.37 -18.18
CA ALA A 495 -9.76 -8.30 -16.79
C ALA A 495 -10.47 -9.60 -16.37
N PHE A 496 -9.90 -10.31 -15.39
CA PHE A 496 -10.49 -11.50 -14.79
C PHE A 496 -11.03 -11.19 -13.40
N GLY A 497 -12.33 -11.43 -13.17
CA GLY A 497 -12.97 -11.24 -11.87
C GLY A 497 -14.10 -12.23 -11.66
N PHE A 498 -14.95 -11.99 -10.67
CA PHE A 498 -16.06 -12.88 -10.34
C PHE A 498 -17.38 -12.11 -10.25
N ARG A 499 -18.45 -12.70 -10.79
CA ARG A 499 -19.83 -12.28 -10.48
C ARG A 499 -20.33 -13.05 -9.25
N GLY A 500 -21.17 -12.41 -8.44
CA GLY A 500 -21.75 -13.02 -7.25
C GLY A 500 -23.17 -13.50 -7.50
N GLU A 501 -23.42 -14.79 -7.31
CA GLU A 501 -24.77 -15.37 -7.33
C GLU A 501 -25.24 -15.70 -5.91
N PRO A 502 -26.33 -15.07 -5.40
CA PRO A 502 -26.84 -15.38 -4.08
C PRO A 502 -27.42 -16.80 -4.05
N ARG A 503 -26.96 -17.61 -3.09
CA ARG A 503 -27.41 -18.97 -2.82
C ARG A 503 -27.98 -19.05 -1.40
N THR A 504 -28.88 -20.00 -1.18
CA THR A 504 -29.36 -20.34 0.16
C THR A 504 -29.17 -21.82 0.40
N GLU A 505 -28.40 -22.16 1.43
CA GLU A 505 -28.23 -23.54 1.88
C GLU A 505 -28.97 -23.75 3.19
N ARG A 506 -29.57 -24.92 3.36
CA ARG A 506 -30.41 -25.24 4.51
C ARG A 506 -29.72 -26.26 5.40
N VAL A 507 -29.28 -25.83 6.57
CA VAL A 507 -28.56 -26.68 7.53
C VAL A 507 -29.50 -27.13 8.64
N GLN A 508 -29.49 -28.42 8.97
CA GLN A 508 -30.31 -28.96 10.05
C GLN A 508 -29.65 -28.70 11.40
N VAL A 509 -30.34 -28.00 12.29
CA VAL A 509 -29.87 -27.70 13.66
C VAL A 509 -30.92 -28.20 14.66
N PHE A 510 -30.47 -28.90 15.70
CA PHE A 510 -31.35 -29.39 16.74
C PHE A 510 -31.77 -28.26 17.68
N GLY A 511 -33.08 -28.08 17.86
CA GLY A 511 -33.67 -27.05 18.71
C GLY A 511 -33.96 -27.54 20.12
N GLY A 512 -34.03 -26.61 21.07
CA GLY A 512 -34.43 -26.85 22.46
C GLY A 512 -35.89 -27.30 22.62
N ASP A 513 -36.66 -27.31 21.54
CA ASP A 513 -37.99 -27.92 21.43
C ASP A 513 -37.94 -29.42 21.12
N GLY A 514 -36.75 -30.01 20.98
CA GLY A 514 -36.54 -31.44 20.73
C GLY A 514 -36.68 -31.85 19.26
N ARG A 515 -36.69 -30.89 18.32
CA ARG A 515 -36.83 -31.14 16.88
C ARG A 515 -35.65 -30.58 16.09
N TYR A 516 -35.37 -31.17 14.93
CA TYR A 516 -34.48 -30.56 13.96
C TYR A 516 -35.19 -29.44 13.20
N HIS A 517 -34.51 -28.31 13.06
CA HIS A 517 -34.97 -27.17 12.28
C HIS A 517 -34.00 -26.86 11.16
N SER A 518 -34.55 -26.61 9.99
CA SER A 518 -33.80 -26.16 8.83
C SER A 518 -33.49 -24.67 8.96
N VAL A 519 -32.24 -24.34 9.29
CA VAL A 519 -31.72 -22.97 9.37
C VAL A 519 -31.21 -22.56 7.98
N PRO A 520 -31.80 -21.53 7.34
CA PRO A 520 -31.29 -21.02 6.06
C PRO A 520 -30.01 -20.22 6.29
N VAL A 521 -28.96 -20.54 5.54
CA VAL A 521 -27.70 -19.80 5.49
C VAL A 521 -27.56 -19.23 4.08
N GLN A 522 -27.63 -17.90 3.98
CA GLN A 522 -27.41 -17.19 2.72
C GLN A 522 -25.91 -17.04 2.47
N TRP A 523 -25.47 -17.34 1.26
CA TRP A 523 -24.08 -17.20 0.84
C TRP A 523 -23.99 -16.74 -0.62
N ILE A 524 -22.81 -16.30 -1.06
CA ILE A 524 -22.58 -15.83 -2.43
C ILE A 524 -21.66 -16.82 -3.11
N GLU A 525 -22.10 -17.38 -4.23
CA GLU A 525 -21.27 -18.16 -5.13
C GLU A 525 -20.55 -17.23 -6.10
N TYR A 526 -19.23 -17.35 -6.18
CA TYR A 526 -18.41 -16.54 -7.06
C TYR A 526 -18.12 -17.31 -8.35
N LEU A 527 -18.66 -16.83 -9.47
CA LEU A 527 -18.47 -17.44 -10.79
C LEU A 527 -17.55 -16.56 -11.64
N PRO A 528 -16.54 -17.14 -12.31
CA PRO A 528 -15.56 -16.36 -13.05
C PRO A 528 -16.21 -15.63 -14.24
N VAL A 529 -15.81 -14.38 -14.44
CA VAL A 529 -16.18 -13.55 -15.59
C VAL A 529 -14.92 -12.85 -16.10
N SER A 530 -14.87 -12.57 -17.41
CA SER A 530 -13.77 -11.82 -17.99
C SER A 530 -14.23 -10.88 -19.10
N LYS A 531 -13.46 -9.81 -19.31
CA LYS A 531 -13.65 -8.85 -20.42
C LYS A 531 -12.29 -8.46 -20.97
N THR A 532 -12.15 -8.46 -22.29
CA THR A 532 -10.95 -7.98 -22.97
C THR A 532 -11.24 -6.61 -23.60
N THR A 533 -10.39 -5.63 -23.30
CA THR A 533 -10.46 -4.28 -23.87
C THR A 533 -9.08 -3.92 -24.42
N THR A 534 -9.01 -3.23 -25.56
CA THR A 534 -7.73 -2.84 -26.15
C THR A 534 -7.28 -1.50 -25.58
N MET A 535 -6.00 -1.42 -25.22
CA MET A 535 -5.27 -0.20 -24.84
C MET A 535 -4.19 0.07 -25.89
N ILE A 536 -3.99 1.33 -26.27
CA ILE A 536 -2.92 1.75 -27.17
C ILE A 536 -1.78 2.34 -26.35
N ILE A 537 -0.56 1.84 -26.58
CA ILE A 537 0.67 2.38 -26.01
C ILE A 537 1.54 3.02 -27.09
N GLU A 538 2.33 4.01 -26.70
CA GLU A 538 3.33 4.68 -27.53
C GLU A 538 4.59 4.93 -26.69
N GLU A 539 5.68 4.27 -27.04
CA GLU A 539 6.99 4.48 -26.43
C GLU A 539 7.76 5.58 -27.18
N LYS A 540 8.25 6.60 -26.47
CA LYS A 540 9.07 7.67 -27.05
C LYS A 540 10.52 7.55 -26.58
N GLU A 541 11.43 7.22 -27.50
CA GLU A 541 12.86 7.00 -27.24
C GLU A 541 13.63 8.28 -26.84
N GLU A 542 13.15 9.46 -27.24
CA GLU A 542 13.76 10.75 -26.90
C GLU A 542 12.80 11.61 -26.07
N MET A 543 12.83 11.46 -24.75
CA MET A 543 12.52 12.59 -23.88
C MET A 543 13.77 13.46 -23.76
N ASN A 544 13.93 14.39 -24.72
CA ASN A 544 14.79 15.57 -24.52
C ASN A 544 14.56 16.11 -23.09
N GLN A 545 15.64 16.50 -22.43
CA GLN A 545 15.78 16.95 -21.03
C GLN A 545 14.86 18.14 -20.64
N GLY A 546 13.56 18.06 -20.89
CA GLY A 546 12.61 19.15 -20.78
C GLY A 546 11.17 18.82 -21.19
N LEU A 547 10.90 17.63 -21.76
CA LEU A 547 9.53 17.10 -21.83
C LEU A 547 9.26 16.27 -20.58
N VAL A 548 9.08 16.96 -19.46
CA VAL A 548 8.51 16.37 -18.26
C VAL A 548 7.22 15.67 -18.67
N CYS A 549 6.96 14.48 -18.12
CA CYS A 549 5.68 13.80 -18.26
C CYS A 549 4.60 14.78 -17.80
N LYS A 550 4.06 15.56 -18.75
CA LYS A 550 3.13 16.64 -18.44
C LYS A 550 2.00 15.98 -17.68
N TYR A 551 1.64 16.58 -16.55
CA TYR A 551 0.38 16.33 -15.89
C TYR A 551 -0.71 16.52 -16.96
N LEU A 552 -1.18 15.41 -17.51
CA LEU A 552 -2.45 15.41 -18.22
C LEU A 552 -3.48 15.35 -17.09
N PRO A 553 -4.37 16.35 -16.96
CA PRO A 553 -5.49 16.22 -16.04
C PRO A 553 -6.21 14.90 -16.35
N GLU A 554 -6.79 14.27 -15.33
CA GLU A 554 -7.60 13.04 -15.33
C GLU A 554 -8.78 13.10 -16.33
N SER A 555 -8.47 13.33 -17.60
CA SER A 555 -9.33 13.19 -18.76
C SER A 555 -9.37 11.71 -19.08
N ALA A 556 -9.94 10.98 -18.11
CA ALA A 556 -10.30 9.57 -17.96
C ALA A 556 -9.44 8.46 -18.58
N ASN A 557 -8.81 8.59 -19.75
CA ASN A 557 -8.33 7.44 -20.52
C ASN A 557 -6.89 7.63 -21.03
N THR A 558 -6.03 8.45 -20.41
CA THR A 558 -4.63 8.61 -20.85
C THR A 558 -3.67 8.81 -19.69
N ILE A 559 -2.50 8.17 -19.74
CA ILE A 559 -1.39 8.30 -18.80
C ILE A 559 -0.07 8.44 -19.55
N CYS A 560 0.86 9.24 -19.03
CA CYS A 560 2.27 9.24 -19.44
C CYS A 560 3.15 8.91 -18.23
N ARG A 561 3.86 7.77 -18.30
CA ARG A 561 4.75 7.31 -17.24
C ARG A 561 6.09 6.91 -17.83
N ARG A 562 7.17 7.55 -17.37
CA ARG A 562 8.56 7.23 -17.73
C ARG A 562 8.79 7.11 -19.25
N GLY A 563 8.15 7.98 -20.04
CA GLY A 563 8.27 8.02 -21.50
C GLY A 563 7.32 7.10 -22.27
N ILE A 564 6.42 6.38 -21.59
CA ILE A 564 5.36 5.56 -22.19
C ILE A 564 4.03 6.28 -22.06
N PHE A 565 3.39 6.55 -23.19
CA PHE A 565 2.03 7.05 -23.25
C PHE A 565 1.09 5.87 -23.42
N ALA A 566 0.07 5.75 -22.58
CA ALA A 566 -0.97 4.74 -22.70
C ALA A 566 -2.35 5.38 -22.70
N ARG A 567 -3.24 4.87 -23.55
CA ARG A 567 -4.64 5.30 -23.63
C ARG A 567 -5.59 4.17 -23.99
N ILE A 568 -6.84 4.26 -23.54
CA ILE A 568 -7.91 3.30 -23.85
C ILE A 568 -8.73 3.78 -25.04
#